data_AF-A0A9D9KD38-F1
#
_entry.id   AF-A0A9D9KD38-F1
#
_cell.length_a   1.000
_cell.length_b   1.000
_cell.length_c   1.000
_cell.angle_alpha   90.00
_cell.angle_beta   90.00
_cell.angle_gamma   90.00
#
_symmetry.space_group_name_H-M   'P 1'
#
loop_
_entity.id
_entity.type
_entity.pdbx_description
1 polymer ?
#
loop_
_entity_poly.entity_id
_entity_poly.type
_entity_poly.pdbx_seq_one_letter_code
_entity_poly.pdbx_strand_id
1 'polypeptide(L)'
;MSQSIDQRVNELATQNLTVFSLRALDFVIPGEWNNLVGWDNTIRTITGETDDSLIQAISDRAIVLYDDKSQGYQTALWLYDTIDAAGSALGTAALANKIGEKVPLLGFLNKLTPKANQAQTLDLSLKLVVEIVAFCKINGIPGDSIGDFVRSLADYGSESLMRMAALVCFDGLLPLGPDFVRAVGERLGMLTPKELEENNQFQKIKREIPGNNTQNKLDFLGESFNSVQGWMGDFVSSRDLTPQKVSKSLQGFIEFSDDRLDYLAAFLDMSTDYYRHTGVQTLARRLVERAFAEL
;
A
#
# COMPACT_ATOMS: atom_id res chain seq x y z
N MET A 1 -7.39 -22.41 -6.84
CA MET A 1 -8.17 -21.80 -5.75
C MET A 1 -7.36 -20.62 -5.24
N SER A 2 -7.96 -19.47 -4.98
CA SER A 2 -7.27 -18.39 -4.24
C SER A 2 -6.94 -18.91 -2.84
N GLN A 3 -5.78 -18.54 -2.30
CA GLN A 3 -5.44 -18.84 -0.89
C GLN A 3 -6.49 -18.20 0.03
N SER A 4 -6.79 -18.87 1.13
CA SER A 4 -7.67 -18.37 2.19
C SER A 4 -7.00 -17.25 2.98
N ILE A 5 -7.79 -16.37 3.60
CA ILE A 5 -7.24 -15.19 4.31
C ILE A 5 -6.28 -15.56 5.44
N ASP A 6 -6.56 -16.62 6.19
CA ASP A 6 -5.72 -17.12 7.27
C ASP A 6 -4.33 -17.55 6.75
N GLN A 7 -4.28 -18.26 5.62
CA GLN A 7 -3.02 -18.63 4.96
C GLN A 7 -2.24 -17.38 4.54
N ARG A 8 -2.93 -16.39 3.94
CA ARG A 8 -2.32 -15.14 3.51
C ARG A 8 -1.70 -14.36 4.67
N VAL A 9 -2.35 -14.34 5.83
CA VAL A 9 -1.84 -13.69 7.05
C VAL A 9 -0.68 -14.47 7.67
N ASN A 10 -0.74 -15.81 7.64
CA ASN A 10 0.35 -16.67 8.13
C ASN A 10 1.61 -16.57 7.26
N GLU A 11 1.46 -16.30 5.96
CA GLU A 11 2.56 -16.14 5.00
C GLU A 11 3.19 -14.73 5.02
N LEU A 12 2.63 -13.77 5.75
CA LEU A 12 3.23 -12.44 5.87
C LEU A 12 4.64 -12.52 6.46
N ALA A 13 5.55 -11.73 5.90
CA ALA A 13 6.91 -11.68 6.40
C ALA A 13 6.95 -11.07 7.80
N THR A 14 7.62 -11.72 8.75
CA THR A 14 7.92 -11.13 10.06
C THR A 14 9.10 -10.16 9.98
N GLN A 15 10.03 -10.42 9.05
CA GLN A 15 11.24 -9.65 8.78
C GLN A 15 11.63 -9.78 7.29
N ASN A 16 11.54 -8.68 6.55
CA ASN A 16 12.06 -8.52 5.19
C ASN A 16 12.24 -7.02 4.91
N LEU A 17 12.66 -6.65 3.69
CA LEU A 17 12.79 -5.24 3.30
C LEU A 17 11.48 -4.46 3.37
N THR A 18 10.34 -5.07 3.06
CA THR A 18 9.02 -4.44 3.24
C THR A 18 8.82 -4.04 4.70
N VAL A 19 8.97 -4.98 5.62
CA VAL A 19 8.81 -4.74 7.07
C VAL A 19 9.83 -3.73 7.58
N PHE A 20 11.09 -3.80 7.15
CA PHE A 20 12.11 -2.83 7.57
C PHE A 20 11.80 -1.42 7.06
N SER A 21 11.34 -1.30 5.81
CA SER A 21 10.96 -0.01 5.22
C SER A 21 9.75 0.58 5.93
N LEU A 22 8.72 -0.22 6.20
CA LEU A 22 7.55 0.22 6.98
C LEU A 22 7.94 0.65 8.41
N ARG A 23 8.79 -0.12 9.10
CA ARG A 23 9.32 0.28 10.43
C ARG A 23 10.12 1.58 10.38
N ALA A 24 10.81 1.84 9.27
CA ALA A 24 11.54 3.09 9.08
C ALA A 24 10.63 4.31 9.00
N LEU A 25 9.32 4.13 8.82
CA LEU A 25 8.31 5.19 8.85
C LEU A 25 7.65 5.36 10.22
N ASP A 26 8.08 4.63 11.26
CA ASP A 26 7.53 4.80 12.61
C ASP A 26 7.69 6.26 13.10
N PHE A 27 8.77 6.97 12.74
CA PHE A 27 8.91 8.39 13.08
C PHE A 27 7.83 9.29 12.44
N VAL A 28 7.18 8.83 11.37
CA VAL A 28 6.09 9.53 10.67
C VAL A 28 4.76 9.31 11.39
N ILE A 29 4.53 8.11 11.88
CA ILE A 29 3.30 7.69 12.57
C ILE A 29 3.64 6.83 13.81
N PRO A 30 4.17 7.45 14.89
CA PRO A 30 4.79 6.72 16.00
C PRO A 30 3.85 5.76 16.69
N GLY A 31 4.21 4.47 16.72
CA GLY A 31 3.46 3.42 17.42
C GLY A 31 2.13 3.03 16.76
N GLU A 32 1.78 3.63 15.62
CA GLU A 32 0.51 3.36 14.93
C GLU A 32 0.49 1.94 14.34
N TRP A 33 1.61 1.49 13.75
CA TRP A 33 1.68 0.22 13.05
C TRP A 33 2.51 -0.83 13.78
N ASN A 34 1.91 -2.01 13.93
CA ASN A 34 2.59 -3.22 14.35
C ASN A 34 2.55 -4.24 13.21
N ASN A 35 3.64 -4.98 13.01
CA ASN A 35 3.68 -6.06 12.04
C ASN A 35 2.93 -7.30 12.56
N LEU A 36 1.60 -7.23 12.60
CA LEU A 36 0.75 -8.35 12.99
C LEU A 36 0.81 -9.42 11.89
N VAL A 37 1.35 -10.57 12.27
CA VAL A 37 1.52 -11.78 11.45
C VAL A 37 1.04 -12.96 12.27
N GLY A 38 0.51 -13.98 11.58
CA GLY A 38 -0.09 -15.14 12.20
C GLY A 38 -1.58 -14.89 12.48
N TRP A 39 -2.43 -15.77 11.95
CA TRP A 39 -3.88 -15.59 11.97
C TRP A 39 -4.45 -15.59 13.40
N ASP A 40 -4.12 -16.59 14.20
CA ASP A 40 -4.54 -16.68 15.61
C ASP A 40 -4.05 -15.47 16.43
N ASN A 41 -2.76 -15.12 16.28
CA ASN A 41 -2.18 -13.93 16.91
C ASN A 41 -2.90 -12.63 16.50
N THR A 42 -3.32 -12.54 15.24
CA THR A 42 -4.08 -11.40 14.72
C THR A 42 -5.45 -11.33 15.38
N ILE A 43 -6.18 -12.45 15.48
CA ILE A 43 -7.47 -12.49 16.18
C ILE A 43 -7.32 -12.02 17.62
N ARG A 44 -6.41 -12.65 18.38
CA ARG A 44 -6.16 -12.32 19.79
C ARG A 44 -5.81 -10.84 20.00
N THR A 45 -4.96 -10.29 19.14
CA THR A 45 -4.52 -8.90 19.26
C THR A 45 -5.67 -7.92 18.99
N ILE A 46 -6.55 -8.23 18.03
CA ILE A 46 -7.62 -7.32 17.62
C ILE A 46 -8.80 -7.38 18.59
N THR A 47 -9.16 -8.58 19.05
CA THR A 47 -10.35 -8.77 19.88
C THR A 47 -10.04 -8.71 21.38
N GLY A 48 -8.79 -8.95 21.77
CA GLY A 48 -8.38 -9.11 23.17
C GLY A 48 -8.77 -10.47 23.77
N GLU A 49 -9.32 -11.38 22.96
CA GLU A 49 -9.83 -12.66 23.42
C GLU A 49 -8.72 -13.67 23.72
N THR A 50 -8.94 -14.49 24.75
CA THR A 50 -8.04 -15.58 25.14
C THR A 50 -8.68 -16.96 25.10
N ASP A 51 -10.02 -17.03 24.97
CA ASP A 51 -10.74 -18.31 24.85
C ASP A 51 -10.57 -18.89 23.44
N ASP A 52 -9.89 -20.04 23.36
CA ASP A 52 -9.62 -20.75 22.11
C ASP A 52 -10.90 -21.12 21.35
N SER A 53 -12.01 -21.39 22.06
CA SER A 53 -13.28 -21.73 21.40
C SER A 53 -13.89 -20.53 20.68
N LEU A 54 -13.85 -19.35 21.31
CA LEU A 54 -14.32 -18.10 20.71
C LEU A 54 -13.39 -17.65 19.57
N ILE A 55 -12.08 -17.80 19.74
CA ILE A 55 -11.10 -17.50 18.67
C ILE A 55 -11.33 -18.37 17.45
N GLN A 56 -11.61 -19.66 17.62
CA GLN A 56 -11.95 -20.56 16.51
C GLN A 56 -13.26 -20.12 15.83
N ALA A 57 -14.28 -19.75 16.60
CA ALA A 57 -15.55 -19.28 16.03
C ALA A 57 -15.37 -18.00 15.20
N ILE A 58 -14.57 -17.05 15.68
CA ILE A 58 -14.22 -15.82 14.96
C ILE A 58 -13.45 -16.17 13.67
N SER A 59 -12.48 -17.07 13.76
CA SER A 59 -11.72 -17.56 12.60
C SER A 59 -12.63 -18.14 11.53
N ASP A 60 -13.49 -19.09 11.89
CA ASP A 60 -14.41 -19.75 10.95
C ASP A 60 -15.35 -18.74 10.30
N ARG A 61 -15.89 -17.80 11.08
CA ARG A 61 -16.78 -16.77 10.55
C ARG A 61 -16.06 -15.81 9.60
N ALA A 62 -14.85 -15.37 9.95
CA ALA A 62 -14.02 -14.51 9.10
C ALA A 62 -13.66 -15.19 7.77
N ILE A 63 -13.36 -16.49 7.77
CA ILE A 63 -13.10 -17.25 6.54
C ILE A 63 -14.36 -17.31 5.67
N VAL A 64 -15.53 -17.57 6.26
CA VAL A 64 -16.81 -17.56 5.53
C VAL A 64 -17.10 -16.19 4.90
N LEU A 65 -16.86 -15.10 5.63
CA LEU A 65 -17.02 -13.73 5.12
C LEU A 65 -16.06 -13.43 3.96
N TYR A 66 -14.81 -13.90 4.04
CA TYR A 66 -13.83 -13.73 2.97
C TYR A 66 -14.17 -14.53 1.71
N ASP A 67 -14.69 -15.75 1.88
CA ASP A 67 -15.02 -16.65 0.76
C ASP A 67 -16.32 -16.28 0.05
N ASP A 68 -17.19 -15.50 0.69
CA ASP A 68 -18.36 -14.92 0.05
C ASP A 68 -17.97 -13.80 -0.94
N LYS A 69 -17.99 -14.16 -2.23
CA LYS A 69 -17.68 -13.25 -3.34
C LYS A 69 -18.54 -11.99 -3.39
N SER A 70 -19.74 -12.00 -2.78
CA SER A 70 -20.58 -10.81 -2.71
C SER A 70 -20.05 -9.74 -1.75
N GLN A 71 -19.13 -10.09 -0.85
CA GLN A 71 -18.55 -9.18 0.14
C GLN A 71 -17.36 -8.36 -0.40
N GLY A 72 -16.84 -8.63 -1.60
CA GLY A 72 -15.78 -7.83 -2.21
C GLY A 72 -14.36 -8.00 -1.65
N TYR A 73 -14.16 -8.70 -0.53
CA TYR A 73 -12.83 -8.88 0.10
C TYR A 73 -11.80 -9.52 -0.84
N GLN A 74 -12.16 -10.57 -1.59
CA GLN A 74 -11.23 -11.19 -2.53
C GLN A 74 -10.79 -10.23 -3.65
N THR A 75 -11.70 -9.37 -4.12
CA THR A 75 -11.37 -8.34 -5.12
C THR A 75 -10.43 -7.28 -4.54
N ALA A 76 -10.68 -6.83 -3.30
CA ALA A 76 -9.79 -5.90 -2.61
C ALA A 76 -8.38 -6.48 -2.43
N LEU A 77 -8.28 -7.74 -2.00
CA LEU A 77 -6.99 -8.42 -1.87
C LEU A 77 -6.27 -8.53 -3.22
N TRP A 78 -6.99 -8.91 -4.27
CA TRP A 78 -6.44 -9.01 -5.61
C TRP A 78 -5.92 -7.67 -6.12
N LEU A 79 -6.59 -6.55 -5.82
CA LEU A 79 -6.13 -5.21 -6.17
C LEU A 79 -4.80 -4.88 -5.46
N TYR A 80 -4.71 -5.15 -4.15
CA TYR A 80 -3.48 -4.96 -3.38
C TYR A 80 -2.32 -5.80 -3.88
N ASP A 81 -2.57 -7.07 -4.24
CA ASP A 81 -1.57 -7.93 -4.86
C ASP A 81 -1.11 -7.39 -6.22
N THR A 82 -2.07 -6.94 -7.02
CA THR A 82 -1.83 -6.65 -8.44
C THR A 82 -1.08 -5.35 -8.65
N ILE A 83 -1.36 -4.32 -7.83
CA ILE A 83 -0.73 -3.00 -7.99
C ILE A 83 0.76 -3.03 -7.64
N ASP A 84 1.14 -3.90 -6.70
CA ASP A 84 2.52 -4.06 -6.21
C ASP A 84 3.31 -5.15 -6.93
N ALA A 85 2.65 -6.03 -7.70
CA ALA A 85 3.28 -7.16 -8.39
C ALA A 85 4.27 -6.78 -9.51
N ALA A 86 4.50 -5.48 -9.78
CA ALA A 86 5.48 -5.03 -10.76
C ALA A 86 6.92 -5.02 -10.22
N GLY A 87 7.11 -5.07 -8.90
CA GLY A 87 8.41 -4.84 -8.26
C GLY A 87 9.30 -6.07 -8.04
N SER A 88 8.77 -7.28 -7.78
CA SER A 88 9.56 -8.36 -7.15
C SER A 88 10.59 -9.10 -8.04
N ALA A 89 11.14 -8.47 -9.08
CA ALA A 89 12.11 -9.06 -10.00
C ALA A 89 13.53 -9.13 -9.41
N LEU A 90 13.82 -8.33 -8.38
CA LEU A 90 15.11 -8.39 -7.69
C LEU A 90 15.07 -9.57 -6.73
N GLY A 91 15.83 -10.61 -7.07
CA GLY A 91 15.92 -11.87 -6.32
C GLY A 91 16.03 -11.65 -4.81
N THR A 92 14.88 -11.66 -4.15
CA THR A 92 14.69 -11.44 -2.71
C THR A 92 15.50 -12.43 -1.88
N ALA A 93 15.87 -13.58 -2.45
CA ALA A 93 16.82 -14.53 -1.89
C ALA A 93 18.19 -13.91 -1.55
N ALA A 94 18.69 -12.95 -2.34
CA ALA A 94 19.97 -12.28 -2.07
C ALA A 94 19.89 -11.27 -0.92
N LEU A 95 18.69 -10.73 -0.65
CA LEU A 95 18.39 -9.83 0.45
C LEU A 95 17.94 -10.56 1.72
N ALA A 96 17.35 -11.75 1.59
CA ALA A 96 16.88 -12.56 2.71
C ALA A 96 18.01 -12.96 3.67
N ASN A 97 19.24 -13.08 3.18
CA ASN A 97 20.42 -13.38 4.00
C ASN A 97 21.11 -12.13 4.60
N LYS A 98 20.60 -10.92 4.32
CA LYS A 98 21.16 -9.65 4.83
C LYS A 98 20.49 -9.17 6.13
N ILE A 99 19.86 -10.08 6.86
CA ILE A 99 19.24 -9.81 8.15
C ILE A 99 20.33 -9.39 9.16
N GLY A 100 20.30 -8.11 9.56
CA GLY A 100 21.26 -7.53 10.51
C GLY A 100 22.44 -6.78 9.89
N GLU A 101 22.58 -6.80 8.55
CA GLU A 101 23.57 -6.01 7.81
C GLU A 101 22.88 -4.95 6.95
N LYS A 102 23.55 -3.82 6.74
CA LYS A 102 23.06 -2.84 5.76
C LYS A 102 23.11 -3.41 4.35
N VAL A 103 22.06 -3.15 3.57
CA VAL A 103 21.98 -3.54 2.17
C VAL A 103 22.68 -2.48 1.32
N PRO A 104 23.80 -2.79 0.64
CA PRO A 104 24.51 -1.81 -0.18
C PRO A 104 23.75 -1.53 -1.47
N LEU A 105 23.14 -0.33 -1.58
CA LEU A 105 22.39 0.09 -2.77
C LEU A 105 23.27 0.09 -4.02
N LEU A 106 24.56 0.42 -3.86
CA LEU A 106 25.55 0.40 -4.94
C LEU A 106 25.61 -0.95 -5.67
N GLY A 107 25.40 -2.06 -4.96
CA GLY A 107 25.37 -3.41 -5.53
C GLY A 107 24.18 -3.66 -6.47
N PHE A 108 23.16 -2.80 -6.43
CA PHE A 108 21.93 -2.92 -7.20
C PHE A 108 21.79 -1.86 -8.31
N LEU A 109 22.64 -0.83 -8.36
CA LEU A 109 22.51 0.27 -9.33
C LEU A 109 22.43 -0.22 -10.78
N ASN A 110 23.20 -1.26 -11.15
CA ASN A 110 23.19 -1.83 -12.50
C ASN A 110 21.88 -2.55 -12.87
N LYS A 111 20.99 -2.78 -11.89
CA LYS A 111 19.67 -3.40 -12.04
C LYS A 111 18.53 -2.42 -11.79
N LEU A 112 18.85 -1.17 -11.46
CA LEU A 112 17.90 -0.13 -11.10
C LEU A 112 17.84 0.92 -12.21
N THR A 113 16.65 1.10 -12.76
CA THR A 113 16.37 2.21 -13.67
C THR A 113 15.33 3.10 -12.97
N PRO A 114 15.72 4.31 -12.50
CA PRO A 114 14.75 5.28 -12.02
C PRO A 114 13.64 5.48 -13.05
N LYS A 115 12.38 5.36 -12.60
CA LYS A 115 11.22 5.59 -13.46
C LYS A 115 11.16 7.07 -13.84
N ALA A 116 10.74 7.37 -15.07
CA ALA A 116 10.45 8.75 -15.46
C ALA A 116 9.31 9.34 -14.61
N ASN A 117 9.30 10.66 -14.42
CA ASN A 117 8.30 11.35 -13.58
C ASN A 117 6.85 11.02 -13.94
N GLN A 118 6.56 10.82 -15.23
CA GLN A 118 5.23 10.40 -15.69
C GLN A 118 4.86 9.00 -15.21
N ALA A 119 5.81 8.06 -15.23
CA ALA A 119 5.58 6.71 -14.72
C ALA A 119 5.39 6.70 -13.20
N GLN A 120 6.16 7.49 -12.45
CA GLN A 120 5.97 7.66 -11.00
C GLN A 120 4.62 8.32 -10.66
N THR A 121 4.20 9.30 -11.46
CA THR A 121 2.87 9.94 -11.33
C THR A 121 1.75 8.92 -11.50
N LEU A 122 1.84 8.07 -12.54
CA LEU A 122 0.87 7.01 -12.78
C LEU A 122 0.89 5.95 -11.67
N ASP A 123 2.08 5.56 -11.20
CA ASP A 123 2.23 4.56 -10.13
C ASP A 123 1.54 5.02 -8.84
N LEU A 124 1.86 6.22 -8.35
CA LEU A 124 1.21 6.82 -7.18
C LEU A 124 -0.31 6.96 -7.36
N SER A 125 -0.75 7.42 -8.53
CA SER A 125 -2.18 7.67 -8.80
C SER A 125 -2.98 6.37 -8.88
N LEU A 126 -2.42 5.32 -9.48
CA LEU A 126 -3.04 4.01 -9.55
C LEU A 126 -3.08 3.34 -8.18
N LYS A 127 -2.02 3.46 -7.38
CA LYS A 127 -1.98 3.01 -5.98
C LYS A 127 -3.04 3.69 -5.11
N LEU A 128 -3.25 5.00 -5.29
CA LEU A 128 -4.32 5.73 -4.63
C LEU A 128 -5.72 5.23 -5.08
N VAL A 129 -5.94 5.08 -6.38
CA VAL A 129 -7.20 4.54 -6.91
C VAL A 129 -7.46 3.12 -6.42
N VAL A 130 -6.43 2.28 -6.33
CA VAL A 130 -6.56 0.96 -5.72
C VAL A 130 -7.01 1.05 -4.27
N GLU A 131 -6.45 1.97 -3.48
CA GLU A 131 -6.88 2.15 -2.09
C GLU A 131 -8.36 2.55 -2.00
N ILE A 132 -8.81 3.48 -2.84
CA ILE A 132 -10.21 3.93 -2.89
C ILE A 132 -11.14 2.77 -3.28
N VAL A 133 -10.83 2.05 -4.35
CA VAL A 133 -11.65 0.95 -4.83
C VAL A 133 -11.66 -0.19 -3.82
N ALA A 134 -10.51 -0.55 -3.25
CA ALA A 134 -10.41 -1.57 -2.21
C ALA A 134 -11.21 -1.19 -0.95
N PHE A 135 -11.11 0.07 -0.50
CA PHE A 135 -11.96 0.61 0.56
C PHE A 135 -13.44 0.41 0.26
N CYS A 136 -13.88 0.76 -0.96
CA CYS A 136 -15.28 0.61 -1.33
C CYS A 136 -15.73 -0.86 -1.31
N LYS A 137 -14.90 -1.78 -1.85
CA LYS A 137 -15.18 -3.23 -1.87
C LYS A 137 -15.28 -3.80 -0.45
N ILE A 138 -14.34 -3.46 0.42
CA ILE A 138 -14.28 -3.93 1.82
C ILE A 138 -15.52 -3.48 2.62
N ASN A 139 -16.04 -2.30 2.33
CA ASN A 139 -17.20 -1.72 3.03
C ASN A 139 -18.53 -1.98 2.32
N GLY A 140 -18.54 -2.72 1.21
CA GLY A 140 -19.77 -3.03 0.46
C GLY A 140 -20.46 -1.80 -0.17
N ILE A 141 -19.71 -0.73 -0.46
CA ILE A 141 -20.22 0.49 -1.08
C ILE A 141 -19.81 0.58 -2.56
N PRO A 142 -20.48 1.41 -3.39
CA PRO A 142 -20.12 1.59 -4.80
C PRO A 142 -18.66 2.02 -4.97
N GLY A 143 -17.98 1.46 -5.98
CA GLY A 143 -16.53 1.62 -6.20
C GLY A 143 -16.04 3.04 -6.52
N ASP A 144 -16.95 3.97 -6.75
CA ASP A 144 -16.73 5.38 -7.07
C ASP A 144 -17.00 6.32 -5.88
N SER A 145 -17.18 5.78 -4.67
CA SER A 145 -17.50 6.55 -3.45
C SER A 145 -16.29 7.30 -2.88
N ILE A 146 -15.67 8.20 -3.65
CA ILE A 146 -14.49 8.99 -3.26
C ILE A 146 -14.77 9.79 -1.98
N GLY A 147 -15.96 10.38 -1.85
CA GLY A 147 -16.33 11.16 -0.66
C GLY A 147 -16.35 10.34 0.63
N ASP A 148 -16.76 9.06 0.55
CA ASP A 148 -16.77 8.16 1.70
C ASP A 148 -15.36 7.76 2.10
N PHE A 149 -14.49 7.54 1.11
CA PHE A 149 -13.07 7.32 1.32
C PHE A 149 -12.38 8.53 1.97
N VAL A 150 -12.60 9.74 1.46
CA VAL A 150 -11.97 10.95 2.03
C VAL A 150 -12.38 11.16 3.48
N ARG A 151 -13.65 10.89 3.83
CA ARG A 151 -14.11 10.95 5.22
C ARG A 151 -13.43 9.90 6.09
N SER A 152 -13.24 8.68 5.58
CA SER A 152 -12.62 7.61 6.35
C SER A 152 -11.13 7.83 6.63
N LEU A 153 -10.42 8.66 5.85
CA LEU A 153 -9.02 9.00 6.10
C LEU A 153 -8.76 9.63 7.48
N ALA A 154 -9.77 10.25 8.11
CA ALA A 154 -9.66 10.76 9.47
C ALA A 154 -9.60 9.63 10.52
N ASP A 155 -10.17 8.47 10.19
CA ASP A 155 -10.24 7.28 11.04
C ASP A 155 -9.21 6.22 10.62
N TYR A 156 -8.34 6.51 9.64
CA TYR A 156 -7.26 5.61 9.25
C TYR A 156 -6.26 5.49 10.40
N GLY A 157 -6.10 4.28 10.90
CA GLY A 157 -5.06 3.88 11.85
C GLY A 157 -4.33 2.62 11.39
N SER A 158 -3.36 2.19 12.19
CA SER A 158 -2.68 0.91 12.02
C SER A 158 -2.15 0.66 10.61
N GLU A 159 -2.43 -0.51 10.02
CA GLU A 159 -1.94 -0.90 8.70
C GLU A 159 -2.47 -0.03 7.54
N SER A 160 -3.66 0.55 7.66
CA SER A 160 -4.21 1.41 6.62
C SER A 160 -3.54 2.79 6.61
N LEU A 161 -3.29 3.36 7.79
CA LEU A 161 -2.52 4.60 7.92
C LEU A 161 -1.06 4.39 7.49
N MET A 162 -0.44 3.27 7.86
CA MET A 162 0.92 2.93 7.42
C MET A 162 1.03 2.77 5.91
N ARG A 163 0.05 2.16 5.24
CA ARG A 163 0.02 2.07 3.78
C ARG A 163 -0.02 3.46 3.13
N MET A 164 -0.85 4.36 3.64
CA MET A 164 -0.94 5.73 3.14
C MET A 164 0.32 6.56 3.45
N ALA A 165 0.93 6.36 4.62
CA ALA A 165 2.21 6.97 4.97
C ALA A 165 3.33 6.51 4.02
N ALA A 166 3.37 5.20 3.71
CA ALA A 166 4.31 4.62 2.75
C ALA A 166 4.07 5.14 1.33
N LEU A 167 2.82 5.26 0.88
CA LEU A 167 2.49 5.89 -0.41
C LEU A 167 3.05 7.32 -0.50
N VAL A 168 2.79 8.14 0.51
CA VAL A 168 3.28 9.54 0.55
C VAL A 168 4.80 9.60 0.58
N CYS A 169 5.45 8.75 1.39
CA CYS A 169 6.89 8.79 1.58
C CYS A 169 7.67 8.17 0.42
N PHE A 170 7.29 6.96 0.00
CA PHE A 170 8.05 6.14 -0.94
C PHE A 170 7.70 6.39 -2.41
N ASP A 171 6.44 6.75 -2.71
CA ASP A 171 5.98 6.98 -4.08
C ASP A 171 5.77 8.48 -4.38
N GLY A 172 5.60 9.29 -3.33
CA GLY A 172 5.54 10.75 -3.42
C GLY A 172 6.91 11.39 -3.19
N LEU A 173 7.27 11.58 -1.93
CA LEU A 173 8.42 12.40 -1.53
C LEU A 173 9.76 11.92 -2.10
N LEU A 174 10.07 10.63 -2.02
CA LEU A 174 11.36 10.12 -2.49
C LEU A 174 11.57 10.27 -4.01
N PRO A 175 10.66 9.80 -4.89
CA PRO A 175 10.88 9.87 -6.34
C PRO A 175 10.46 11.20 -6.98
N LEU A 176 9.54 11.94 -6.38
CA LEU A 176 8.95 13.14 -7.00
C LEU A 176 9.30 14.44 -6.25
N GLY A 177 9.95 14.34 -5.09
CA GLY A 177 10.42 15.47 -4.31
C GLY A 177 9.36 16.11 -3.40
N PRO A 178 9.71 17.22 -2.72
CA PRO A 178 8.84 17.84 -1.72
C PRO A 178 7.54 18.42 -2.30
N ASP A 179 7.56 18.80 -3.57
CA ASP A 179 6.40 19.38 -4.29
C ASP A 179 5.55 18.32 -5.01
N PHE A 180 5.70 17.04 -4.68
CA PHE A 180 5.08 15.96 -5.47
C PHE A 180 3.57 16.12 -5.64
N VAL A 181 2.86 16.62 -4.62
CA VAL A 181 1.40 16.80 -4.68
C VAL A 181 1.00 17.70 -5.86
N ARG A 182 1.63 18.87 -5.97
CA ARG A 182 1.42 19.80 -7.09
C ARG A 182 1.87 19.18 -8.41
N ALA A 183 3.05 18.56 -8.43
CA ALA A 183 3.63 18.00 -9.64
C ALA A 183 2.82 16.82 -10.22
N VAL A 184 2.21 16.01 -9.36
CA VAL A 184 1.30 14.92 -9.76
C VAL A 184 0.01 15.50 -10.32
N GLY A 185 -0.61 16.49 -9.65
CA GLY A 185 -1.82 17.14 -10.13
C GLY A 185 -1.65 17.78 -11.52
N GLU A 186 -0.56 18.53 -11.72
CA GLU A 186 -0.22 19.13 -13.03
C GLU A 186 -0.06 18.07 -14.12
N ARG A 187 0.64 16.96 -13.82
CA ARG A 187 0.89 15.89 -14.80
C ARG A 187 -0.36 15.07 -15.11
N LEU A 188 -1.19 14.77 -14.11
CA LEU A 188 -2.48 14.12 -14.34
C LEU A 188 -3.36 14.94 -15.28
N GLY A 189 -3.36 16.27 -15.15
CA GLY A 189 -4.09 17.16 -16.05
C GLY A 189 -3.58 17.19 -17.49
N MET A 190 -2.35 16.72 -17.74
CA MET A 190 -1.74 16.65 -19.08
C MET A 190 -1.77 15.23 -19.68
N LEU A 191 -2.09 14.21 -18.88
CA LEU A 191 -2.14 12.83 -19.35
C LEU A 191 -3.28 12.64 -20.34
N THR A 192 -3.04 11.78 -21.32
CA THR A 192 -4.02 11.37 -22.31
C THR A 192 -4.50 9.93 -22.05
N PRO A 193 -5.71 9.55 -22.51
CA PRO A 193 -6.17 8.17 -22.43
C PRO A 193 -5.20 7.17 -23.08
N LYS A 194 -4.51 7.57 -24.15
CA LYS A 194 -3.53 6.72 -24.83
C LYS A 194 -2.37 6.35 -23.92
N GLU A 195 -1.78 7.33 -23.22
CA GLU A 195 -0.68 7.10 -22.29
C GLU A 195 -1.11 6.24 -21.10
N LEU A 196 -2.36 6.37 -20.65
CA LEU A 196 -2.93 5.50 -19.62
C LEU A 196 -3.09 4.06 -20.13
N GLU A 197 -3.55 3.85 -21.37
CA GLU A 197 -3.66 2.50 -21.96
C GLU A 197 -2.29 1.83 -22.17
N GLU A 198 -1.23 2.59 -22.42
CA GLU A 198 0.14 2.05 -22.54
C GLU A 198 0.72 1.61 -21.18
N ASN A 199 0.10 1.98 -20.05
CA ASN A 199 0.56 1.60 -18.72
C ASN A 199 0.13 0.17 -18.34
N ASN A 200 1.13 -0.70 -18.10
CA ASN A 200 0.90 -2.12 -17.77
C ASN A 200 0.15 -2.35 -16.44
N GLN A 201 0.37 -1.52 -15.41
CA GLN A 201 -0.35 -1.66 -14.14
C GLN A 201 -1.82 -1.32 -14.35
N PHE A 202 -2.11 -0.21 -15.03
CA PHE A 202 -3.48 0.16 -15.41
C PHE A 202 -4.17 -0.97 -16.17
N GLN A 203 -3.52 -1.57 -17.18
CA GLN A 203 -4.11 -2.69 -17.92
C GLN A 203 -4.58 -3.85 -17.04
N LYS A 204 -3.85 -4.15 -15.96
CA LYS A 204 -4.19 -5.24 -15.04
C LYS A 204 -5.44 -4.93 -14.22
N ILE A 205 -5.59 -3.68 -13.73
CA ILE A 205 -6.65 -3.30 -12.80
C ILE A 205 -7.82 -2.53 -13.43
N LYS A 206 -7.72 -2.09 -14.68
CA LYS A 206 -8.69 -1.17 -15.33
C LYS A 206 -10.14 -1.66 -15.35
N ARG A 207 -10.42 -2.93 -15.07
CA ARG A 207 -11.79 -3.47 -14.98
C ARG A 207 -12.48 -3.10 -13.67
N GLU A 208 -11.70 -2.87 -12.61
CA GLU A 208 -12.22 -2.48 -11.29
C GLU A 208 -12.23 -0.96 -11.10
N ILE A 209 -11.53 -0.20 -11.94
CA ILE A 209 -11.56 1.27 -11.90
C ILE A 209 -12.90 1.75 -12.48
N PRO A 210 -13.67 2.58 -11.75
CA PRO A 210 -14.91 3.18 -12.24
C PRO A 210 -14.76 3.92 -13.57
N GLY A 211 -15.78 3.83 -14.42
CA GLY A 211 -15.83 4.48 -15.72
C GLY A 211 -16.01 3.51 -16.90
N ASN A 212 -16.74 3.97 -17.91
CA ASN A 212 -17.14 3.12 -19.05
C ASN A 212 -16.06 3.03 -20.15
N ASN A 213 -15.12 3.96 -20.16
CA ASN A 213 -14.02 4.01 -21.12
C ASN A 213 -12.76 4.58 -20.44
N THR A 214 -11.66 4.59 -21.16
CA THR A 214 -10.36 5.06 -20.65
C THR A 214 -10.37 6.53 -20.23
N GLN A 215 -11.11 7.39 -20.95
CA GLN A 215 -11.24 8.79 -20.56
C GLN A 215 -11.90 8.92 -19.19
N ASN A 216 -13.02 8.24 -18.97
CA ASN A 216 -13.70 8.30 -17.66
C ASN A 216 -12.86 7.72 -16.52
N LYS A 217 -12.01 6.73 -16.80
CA LYS A 217 -11.07 6.20 -15.81
C LYS A 217 -9.96 7.18 -15.51
N LEU A 218 -9.46 7.88 -16.52
CA LEU A 218 -8.50 8.97 -16.33
C LEU A 218 -9.12 10.12 -15.52
N ASP A 219 -10.38 10.47 -15.81
CA ASP A 219 -11.15 11.46 -15.04
C ASP A 219 -11.26 11.02 -13.57
N PHE A 220 -11.61 9.74 -13.33
CA PHE A 220 -11.68 9.16 -11.98
C PHE A 220 -10.33 9.19 -11.24
N LEU A 221 -9.22 8.92 -11.93
CA LEU A 221 -7.87 9.06 -11.37
C LEU A 221 -7.61 10.52 -10.93
N GLY A 222 -7.95 11.48 -11.79
CA GLY A 222 -7.80 12.90 -11.50
C GLY A 222 -8.67 13.36 -10.33
N GLU A 223 -9.95 12.99 -10.30
CA GLU A 223 -10.89 13.29 -9.22
C GLU A 223 -10.46 12.67 -7.89
N SER A 224 -10.01 11.42 -7.92
CA SER A 224 -9.47 10.69 -6.77
C SER A 224 -8.28 11.42 -6.17
N PHE A 225 -7.28 11.77 -6.99
CA PHE A 225 -6.10 12.49 -6.54
C PHE A 225 -6.46 13.88 -6.01
N ASN A 226 -7.29 14.64 -6.75
CA ASN A 226 -7.71 15.97 -6.36
C ASN A 226 -8.44 16.01 -5.02
N SER A 227 -9.18 14.94 -4.68
CA SER A 227 -9.92 14.84 -3.43
C SER A 227 -9.04 14.50 -2.23
N VAL A 228 -7.88 13.89 -2.46
CA VAL A 228 -6.97 13.39 -1.41
C VAL A 228 -5.72 14.29 -1.26
N GLN A 229 -5.43 15.15 -2.24
CA GLN A 229 -4.26 16.03 -2.24
C GLN A 229 -4.16 16.91 -0.97
N GLY A 230 -5.30 17.37 -0.43
CA GLY A 230 -5.34 18.15 0.80
C GLY A 230 -4.86 17.32 2.00
N TRP A 231 -5.35 16.10 2.14
CA TRP A 231 -4.89 15.17 3.17
C TRP A 231 -3.40 14.86 3.03
N MET A 232 -2.89 14.62 1.80
CA MET A 232 -1.45 14.37 1.58
C MET A 232 -0.60 15.59 1.96
N GLY A 233 -1.03 16.79 1.57
CA GLY A 233 -0.34 18.04 1.91
C GLY A 233 -0.32 18.32 3.40
N ASP A 234 -1.45 18.11 4.09
CA ASP A 234 -1.55 18.24 5.55
C ASP A 234 -0.72 17.17 6.26
N PHE A 235 -0.70 15.95 5.76
CA PHE A 235 0.12 14.87 6.30
C PHE A 235 1.62 15.19 6.24
N VAL A 236 2.09 15.71 5.09
CA VAL A 236 3.48 16.14 4.90
C VAL A 236 3.82 17.33 5.79
N SER A 237 3.00 18.37 5.78
CA SER A 237 3.28 19.62 6.50
C SER A 237 3.20 19.46 8.02
N SER A 238 2.18 18.76 8.55
CA SER A 238 2.01 18.53 9.99
C SER A 238 3.14 17.72 10.62
N ARG A 239 3.87 16.94 9.83
CA ARG A 239 4.99 16.09 10.25
C ARG A 239 6.34 16.61 9.78
N ASP A 240 6.36 17.80 9.14
CA ASP A 240 7.56 18.42 8.57
C ASP A 240 8.35 17.42 7.70
N LEU A 241 7.65 16.64 6.86
CA LEU A 241 8.29 15.58 6.07
C LEU A 241 9.07 16.17 4.90
N THR A 242 10.27 15.65 4.70
CA THR A 242 11.13 15.96 3.56
C THR A 242 11.70 14.68 2.98
N PRO A 243 12.12 14.66 1.70
CA PRO A 243 12.80 13.51 1.13
C PRO A 243 14.02 13.09 1.94
N GLN A 244 14.75 14.05 2.54
CA GLN A 244 15.93 13.79 3.37
C GLN A 244 15.59 13.12 4.70
N LYS A 245 14.47 13.49 5.34
CA LYS A 245 14.03 12.82 6.58
C LYS A 245 13.64 11.38 6.33
N VAL A 246 12.88 11.14 5.25
CA VAL A 246 12.49 9.78 4.84
C VAL A 246 13.73 8.96 4.45
N SER A 247 14.63 9.50 3.63
CA SER A 247 15.83 8.77 3.23
C SER A 247 16.72 8.45 4.44
N LYS A 248 16.91 9.40 5.36
CA LYS A 248 17.72 9.19 6.57
C LYS A 248 17.16 8.08 7.46
N SER A 249 15.84 7.92 7.57
CA SER A 249 15.28 6.81 8.34
C SER A 249 15.59 5.44 7.70
N LEU A 250 15.71 5.40 6.36
CA LEU A 250 16.09 4.22 5.60
C LEU A 250 17.58 3.88 5.69
N GLN A 251 18.44 4.87 5.98
CA GLN A 251 19.90 4.66 6.14
C GLN A 251 20.28 3.72 7.29
N GLY A 252 19.35 3.43 8.20
CA GLY A 252 19.52 2.42 9.24
C GLY A 252 19.79 1.03 8.67
N PHE A 253 19.27 0.71 7.49
CA PHE A 253 19.34 -0.63 6.90
C PHE A 253 19.67 -0.66 5.40
N ILE A 254 19.60 0.46 4.69
CA ILE A 254 20.10 0.58 3.30
C ILE A 254 21.31 1.51 3.33
N GLU A 255 22.41 1.09 2.71
CA GLU A 255 23.59 1.93 2.53
C GLU A 255 23.52 2.62 1.16
N PHE A 256 23.38 3.95 1.19
CA PHE A 256 23.32 4.81 0.01
C PHE A 256 23.80 6.23 0.36
N SER A 257 24.06 7.04 -0.66
CA SER A 257 24.41 8.45 -0.53
C SER A 257 23.21 9.37 -0.80
N ASP A 258 23.13 10.52 -0.11
CA ASP A 258 21.97 11.42 -0.14
C ASP A 258 21.63 11.96 -1.56
N ASP A 259 22.57 11.92 -2.51
CA ASP A 259 22.40 12.32 -3.92
C ASP A 259 21.74 11.24 -4.80
N ARG A 260 21.28 10.12 -4.21
CA ARG A 260 20.73 8.96 -4.94
C ARG A 260 19.27 8.64 -4.59
N LEU A 261 18.47 9.64 -4.24
CA LEU A 261 17.06 9.45 -3.85
C LEU A 261 16.23 8.72 -4.92
N ASP A 262 16.43 9.03 -6.21
CA ASP A 262 15.72 8.36 -7.31
C ASP A 262 16.05 6.86 -7.40
N TYR A 263 17.30 6.49 -7.10
CA TYR A 263 17.73 5.09 -7.05
C TYR A 263 17.23 4.39 -5.78
N LEU A 264 17.16 5.11 -4.66
CA LEU A 264 16.55 4.59 -3.44
C LEU A 264 15.06 4.30 -3.66
N ALA A 265 14.32 5.22 -4.28
CA ALA A 265 12.92 5.02 -4.63
C ALA A 265 12.74 3.82 -5.57
N ALA A 266 13.55 3.72 -6.63
CA ALA A 266 13.53 2.57 -7.54
C ALA A 266 13.87 1.25 -6.83
N PHE A 267 14.75 1.29 -5.83
CA PHE A 267 15.10 0.12 -5.04
C PHE A 267 13.96 -0.31 -4.13
N LEU A 268 13.30 0.61 -3.45
CA LEU A 268 12.13 0.31 -2.63
C LEU A 268 11.00 -0.28 -3.47
N ASP A 269 10.69 0.33 -4.62
CA ASP A 269 9.67 -0.16 -5.55
C ASP A 269 9.94 -1.59 -6.03
N MET A 270 11.22 -1.95 -6.24
CA MET A 270 11.59 -3.30 -6.70
C MET A 270 11.77 -4.32 -5.55
N SER A 271 11.93 -3.88 -4.31
CA SER A 271 12.33 -4.76 -3.20
C SER A 271 11.30 -4.84 -2.06
N THR A 272 10.24 -4.05 -2.15
CA THR A 272 9.15 -4.03 -1.18
C THR A 272 7.81 -4.33 -1.84
N ASP A 273 6.89 -4.83 -1.04
CA ASP A 273 5.51 -5.16 -1.41
C ASP A 273 4.53 -4.64 -0.35
N TYR A 274 4.70 -3.37 0.03
CA TYR A 274 4.00 -2.80 1.17
C TYR A 274 2.49 -2.63 0.97
N TYR A 275 2.00 -2.46 -0.27
CA TYR A 275 0.57 -2.45 -0.57
C TYR A 275 -0.04 -3.82 -0.31
N ARG A 276 0.63 -4.89 -0.78
CA ARG A 276 0.22 -6.26 -0.50
C ARG A 276 0.27 -6.55 1.00
N HIS A 277 1.39 -6.26 1.65
CA HIS A 277 1.63 -6.61 3.06
C HIS A 277 0.59 -5.97 3.98
N THR A 278 0.45 -4.65 3.90
CA THR A 278 -0.54 -3.92 4.72
C THR A 278 -1.97 -4.18 4.26
N GLY A 279 -2.19 -4.47 2.97
CA GLY A 279 -3.50 -4.83 2.42
C GLY A 279 -4.04 -6.12 3.02
N VAL A 280 -3.22 -7.17 3.09
CA VAL A 280 -3.56 -8.42 3.80
C VAL A 280 -3.92 -8.13 5.26
N GLN A 281 -3.12 -7.32 5.96
CA GLN A 281 -3.40 -6.92 7.35
C GLN A 281 -4.74 -6.17 7.47
N THR A 282 -5.06 -5.30 6.50
CA THR A 282 -6.31 -4.52 6.50
C THR A 282 -7.51 -5.44 6.38
N LEU A 283 -7.46 -6.39 5.44
CA LEU A 283 -8.53 -7.36 5.27
C LEU A 283 -8.67 -8.25 6.51
N ALA A 284 -7.56 -8.73 7.05
CA ALA A 284 -7.56 -9.55 8.26
C ALA A 284 -8.26 -8.82 9.41
N ARG A 285 -7.90 -7.56 9.66
CA ARG A 285 -8.54 -6.76 10.69
C ARG A 285 -10.04 -6.61 10.47
N ARG A 286 -10.46 -6.20 9.27
CA ARG A 286 -11.88 -5.98 8.96
C ARG A 286 -12.70 -7.25 9.06
N LEU A 287 -12.16 -8.38 8.61
CA LEU A 287 -12.83 -9.67 8.71
C LEU A 287 -12.95 -10.14 10.16
N VAL A 288 -11.90 -9.98 10.97
CA VAL A 288 -11.91 -10.32 12.39
C VAL A 288 -12.87 -9.43 13.18
N GLU A 289 -12.80 -8.10 13.00
CA GLU A 289 -13.70 -7.14 13.66
C GLU A 289 -15.17 -7.46 13.35
N ARG A 290 -15.48 -7.72 12.08
CA ARG A 290 -16.84 -8.06 11.66
C ARG A 290 -17.28 -9.42 12.17
N ALA A 291 -16.42 -10.44 12.05
CA ALA A 291 -16.72 -11.77 12.56
C ALA A 291 -16.98 -11.76 14.07
N PHE A 292 -16.19 -11.00 14.83
CA PHE A 292 -16.37 -10.85 16.27
C PHE A 292 -17.66 -10.11 16.62
N ALA A 293 -18.02 -9.06 15.88
CA ALA A 293 -19.27 -8.33 16.09
C ALA A 293 -20.54 -9.12 15.73
N GLU A 294 -20.42 -10.18 14.90
CA GLU A 294 -21.53 -11.04 14.48
C GLU A 294 -21.75 -12.26 15.40
N LEU A 295 -20.88 -12.49 16.39
CA LEU A 295 -20.96 -13.57 17.38
C LEU A 295 -21.45 -13.07 18.74
#